data_AF-A0A085W6A0-F1
#
_entry.id   AF-A0A085W6A0-F1
#
_cell.length_a   1.000
_cell.length_b   1.000
_cell.length_c   1.000
_cell.angle_alpha   90.00
_cell.angle_beta   90.00
_cell.angle_gamma   90.00
#
_symmetry.space_group_name_H-M   'P 1'
#
loop_
_entity.id
_entity.type
_entity.pdbx_description
1 polymer ?
#
loop_
_entity_poly.entity_id
_entity_poly.type
_entity_poly.pdbx_seq_one_letter_code
_entity_poly.pdbx_strand_id
1 'polypeptide(L)'
;MRGDFARGLAFERLMISVLREDAALPPAQRQWLSAFTLPRIEVHVGLSKPNVPGMRFADVLVMEQRPPPGQVPLVETFSFKSRNLQHLAGEALEAPLRMDAQAALDYYGGTVDIRRSSLKSSVRVQRIRLVYQGGSLIPEPSVLDPAVLRVQREVKGVEVVIQ
;
A
#
# COMPACT_ATOMS: atom_id res chain seq x y z
N MET A 1 4.25 20.83 9.78
CA MET A 1 5.24 20.55 8.69
C MET A 1 6.38 19.62 9.12
N ARG A 2 7.36 20.01 9.96
CA ARG A 2 8.45 19.07 10.35
C ARG A 2 7.97 17.89 11.21
N GLY A 3 7.06 18.13 12.15
CA GLY A 3 6.49 17.09 13.01
C GLY A 3 5.66 16.05 12.24
N ASP A 4 4.86 16.50 11.25
CA ASP A 4 4.05 15.62 10.41
C ASP A 4 4.90 14.72 9.52
N PHE A 5 5.97 15.28 8.95
CA PHE A 5 6.92 14.52 8.15
C PHE A 5 7.67 13.47 8.99
N ALA A 6 8.15 13.84 10.18
CA ALA A 6 8.82 12.91 11.08
C ALA A 6 7.89 11.77 11.53
N ARG A 7 6.62 12.08 11.82
CA ARG A 7 5.59 11.08 12.15
C ARG A 7 5.31 10.14 10.99
N GLY A 8 5.15 10.66 9.78
CA GLY A 8 4.96 9.84 8.57
C GLY A 8 6.12 8.87 8.34
N LEU A 9 7.36 9.34 8.48
CA LEU A 9 8.55 8.50 8.34
C LEU A 9 8.65 7.44 9.45
N ALA A 10 8.26 7.78 10.69
CA ALA A 10 8.21 6.83 11.80
C ALA A 10 7.16 5.73 11.54
N PHE A 11 5.99 6.11 11.05
CA PHE A 11 4.93 5.15 10.69
C PHE A 11 5.35 4.23 9.55
N GLU A 12 5.96 4.77 8.48
CA GLU A 12 6.50 3.95 7.39
C GLU A 12 7.53 2.93 7.90
N ARG A 13 8.48 3.36 8.74
CA ARG A 13 9.50 2.46 9.30
C ARG A 13 8.88 1.37 10.17
N LEU A 14 7.87 1.71 10.98
CA LEU A 14 7.12 0.76 11.77
C LEU A 14 6.46 -0.29 10.87
N MET A 15 5.71 0.14 9.85
CA MET A 15 5.01 -0.76 8.93
C MET A 15 5.98 -1.66 8.15
N ILE A 16 7.14 -1.14 7.74
CA ILE A 16 8.19 -1.96 7.11
C ILE A 16 8.69 -3.04 8.08
N SER A 17 8.86 -2.73 9.38
CA SER A 17 9.24 -3.74 10.39
C SER A 17 8.16 -4.81 10.52
N VAL A 18 6.90 -4.39 10.67
CA VAL A 18 5.75 -5.29 10.78
C VAL A 18 5.69 -6.25 9.58
N LEU A 19 5.83 -5.74 8.35
CA LEU A 19 5.81 -6.59 7.16
C LEU A 19 6.99 -7.57 7.10
N ARG A 20 8.17 -7.17 7.58
CA ARG A 20 9.35 -8.05 7.61
C ARG A 20 9.23 -9.13 8.69
N GLU A 21 8.71 -8.78 9.85
CA GLU A 21 8.41 -9.71 10.93
C GLU A 21 7.34 -10.71 10.48
N ASP A 22 6.26 -10.23 9.85
CA ASP A 22 5.23 -11.07 9.24
C ASP A 22 5.82 -12.03 8.18
N ALA A 23 6.67 -11.54 7.28
CA ALA A 23 7.35 -12.37 6.28
C ALA A 23 8.22 -13.48 6.90
N ALA A 24 8.76 -13.28 8.10
CA ALA A 24 9.59 -14.27 8.79
C ALA A 24 8.78 -15.40 9.43
N LEU A 25 7.47 -15.21 9.63
CA LEU A 25 6.58 -16.23 10.19
C LEU A 25 6.25 -17.32 9.15
N PRO A 26 5.84 -18.52 9.58
CA PRO A 26 5.23 -19.50 8.68
C PRO A 26 3.96 -18.92 8.01
N PRO A 27 3.65 -19.24 6.73
CA PRO A 27 2.55 -18.63 5.99
C PRO A 27 1.18 -18.63 6.71
N ALA A 28 0.86 -19.71 7.44
CA ALA A 28 -0.40 -19.83 8.18
C ALA A 28 -0.52 -18.88 9.40
N GLN A 29 0.58 -18.30 9.87
CA GLN A 29 0.62 -17.36 11.00
C GLN A 29 0.72 -15.90 10.55
N ARG A 30 0.92 -15.67 9.24
CA ARG A 30 1.02 -14.34 8.66
C ARG A 30 -0.35 -13.67 8.59
N GLN A 31 -0.40 -12.39 8.93
CA GLN A 31 -1.58 -11.55 8.80
C GLN A 31 -1.55 -10.76 7.49
N TRP A 32 -0.36 -10.29 7.08
CA TRP A 32 -0.24 -9.42 5.90
C TRP A 32 0.11 -10.20 4.65
N LEU A 33 1.09 -11.10 4.74
CA LEU A 33 1.72 -11.76 3.59
C LEU A 33 1.43 -13.27 3.53
N SER A 34 0.27 -13.68 4.05
CA SER A 34 -0.18 -15.09 4.06
C SER A 34 -0.37 -15.70 2.67
N ALA A 35 -0.66 -14.86 1.67
CA ALA A 35 -0.76 -15.29 0.27
C ALA A 35 0.60 -15.60 -0.39
N PHE A 36 1.70 -15.15 0.21
CA PHE A 36 3.05 -15.38 -0.31
C PHE A 36 3.66 -16.64 0.31
N THR A 37 4.34 -17.43 -0.52
CA THR A 37 5.18 -18.53 -0.07
C THR A 37 6.52 -17.99 0.43
N LEU A 38 7.25 -17.27 -0.43
CA LEU A 38 8.54 -16.65 -0.12
C LEU A 38 8.54 -15.17 -0.54
N PRO A 39 7.98 -14.26 0.29
CA PRO A 39 7.88 -12.85 -0.05
C PRO A 39 9.26 -12.16 -0.05
N ARG A 40 9.55 -11.42 -1.12
CA ARG A 40 10.64 -10.44 -1.21
C ARG A 40 10.09 -9.05 -0.99
N ILE A 41 10.50 -8.41 0.10
CA ILE A 41 10.10 -7.05 0.44
C ILE A 41 11.16 -6.08 -0.07
N GLU A 42 10.76 -5.17 -0.94
CA GLU A 42 11.59 -4.06 -1.44
C GLU A 42 10.94 -2.74 -1.03
N VAL A 43 11.74 -1.81 -0.53
CA VAL A 43 11.27 -0.52 -0.02
C VAL A 43 11.71 0.61 -0.93
N HIS A 44 10.92 1.68 -1.00
CA HIS A 44 11.20 2.87 -1.81
C HIS A 44 11.54 2.53 -3.26
N VAL A 45 10.72 1.68 -3.88
CA VAL A 45 10.97 1.17 -5.23
C VAL A 45 10.45 2.16 -6.27
N GLY A 46 11.35 2.61 -7.15
CA GLY A 46 10.99 3.39 -8.31
C GLY A 46 10.22 2.55 -9.34
N LEU A 47 8.95 2.91 -9.55
CA LEU A 47 8.03 2.32 -10.51
C LEU A 47 7.69 3.34 -11.59
N SER A 48 7.57 2.88 -12.81
CA SER A 48 6.98 3.65 -13.90
C SER A 48 5.89 2.84 -14.57
N LYS A 49 4.84 3.50 -15.02
CA LYS A 49 3.74 2.86 -15.71
C LYS A 49 3.67 3.38 -17.16
N PRO A 50 3.38 2.51 -18.15
CA PRO A 50 3.13 2.97 -19.50
C PRO A 50 2.09 4.09 -19.51
N ASN A 51 2.35 5.15 -20.27
CA ASN A 51 1.46 6.31 -20.41
C ASN A 51 1.25 7.16 -19.14
N VAL A 52 1.99 6.91 -18.06
CA VAL A 52 2.05 7.78 -16.88
C VAL A 52 3.40 8.50 -16.86
N PRO A 53 3.44 9.85 -16.96
CA PRO A 53 4.69 10.58 -16.97
C PRO A 53 5.50 10.43 -15.67
N GLY A 54 6.77 10.10 -15.86
CA GLY A 54 7.77 10.05 -14.78
C GLY A 54 7.77 8.75 -13.97
N MET A 55 8.57 8.78 -12.92
CA MET A 55 8.69 7.69 -11.95
C MET A 55 7.95 8.06 -10.66
N ARG A 56 7.38 7.06 -9.99
CA ARG A 56 6.80 7.17 -8.66
C ARG A 56 7.45 6.13 -7.76
N PHE A 57 7.54 6.43 -6.48
CA PHE A 57 8.16 5.53 -5.52
C PHE A 57 7.07 4.86 -4.70
N ALA A 58 6.96 3.54 -4.82
CA ALA A 58 6.13 2.77 -3.90
C ALA A 58 6.87 2.65 -2.56
N ASP A 59 6.16 2.83 -1.47
CA ASP A 59 6.73 2.74 -0.11
C ASP A 59 7.24 1.31 0.12
N VAL A 60 6.43 0.31 -0.24
CA VAL A 60 6.82 -1.11 -0.29
C VAL A 60 6.26 -1.81 -1.52
N LEU A 61 7.09 -2.61 -2.17
CA LEU A 61 6.73 -3.60 -3.18
C LEU A 61 7.08 -4.99 -2.64
N VAL A 62 6.11 -5.91 -2.59
CA VAL A 62 6.32 -7.29 -2.20
C VAL A 62 6.14 -8.18 -3.41
N MET A 63 7.11 -9.06 -3.68
CA MET A 63 7.09 -9.99 -4.82
C MET A 63 7.31 -11.42 -4.34
N GLU A 64 6.59 -12.38 -4.92
CA GLU A 64 6.89 -13.80 -4.73
C GLU A 64 8.22 -14.16 -5.38
N GLN A 65 9.18 -14.67 -4.61
CA GLN A 65 10.48 -15.09 -5.14
C GLN A 65 10.42 -16.42 -5.88
N ARG A 66 9.50 -17.31 -5.47
CA ARG A 66 9.38 -18.66 -6.03
C ARG A 66 7.92 -18.92 -6.41
N PRO A 67 7.42 -18.30 -7.49
CA PRO A 67 6.08 -18.58 -7.96
C PRO A 67 5.98 -20.06 -8.33
N PRO A 68 4.82 -20.72 -8.09
CA PRO A 68 4.58 -22.05 -8.59
C PRO A 68 4.77 -22.11 -10.13
N PRO A 69 5.26 -23.23 -10.68
CA PRO A 69 5.44 -23.37 -12.12
C PRO A 69 4.16 -23.01 -12.90
N GLY A 70 4.30 -22.15 -13.91
CA GLY A 70 3.19 -21.70 -14.75
C GLY A 70 2.31 -20.60 -14.16
N GLN A 71 2.57 -20.13 -12.93
CA GLN A 71 1.86 -18.99 -12.35
C GLN A 71 2.64 -17.69 -12.52
N VAL A 72 1.90 -16.59 -12.70
CA VAL A 72 2.46 -15.24 -12.66
C VAL A 72 2.89 -14.94 -11.22
N PRO A 73 4.08 -14.37 -10.96
CA PRO A 73 4.47 -13.97 -9.62
C PRO A 73 3.43 -13.06 -8.97
N LEU A 74 3.08 -13.37 -7.71
CA LEU A 74 2.28 -12.47 -6.89
C LEU A 74 3.10 -11.22 -6.57
N VAL A 75 2.51 -10.06 -6.78
CA VAL A 75 3.09 -8.75 -6.54
C VAL A 75 2.04 -7.85 -5.88
N GLU A 76 2.37 -7.40 -4.69
CA GLU A 76 1.54 -6.46 -3.92
C GLU A 76 2.32 -5.17 -3.63
N THR A 77 1.63 -4.04 -3.60
CA THR A 77 2.21 -2.77 -3.15
C THR A 77 1.52 -2.26 -1.91
N PHE A 78 2.29 -1.69 -0.99
CA PHE A 78 1.77 -0.98 0.17
C PHE A 78 2.11 0.50 0.02
N SER A 79 1.12 1.36 0.25
CA SER A 79 1.36 2.79 0.44
C SER A 79 0.88 3.23 1.81
N PHE A 80 1.73 3.93 2.53
CA PHE A 80 1.50 4.33 3.91
C PHE A 80 1.12 5.81 4.00
N LYS A 81 0.10 6.12 4.81
CA LYS A 81 -0.41 7.49 4.98
C LYS A 81 -0.49 7.85 6.46
N SER A 82 0.17 8.94 6.85
CA SER A 82 0.05 9.56 8.19
C SER A 82 -0.62 10.93 8.08
N ARG A 83 -1.92 10.92 7.80
CA ARG A 83 -2.75 12.12 7.69
C ARG A 83 -3.59 12.30 8.95
N ASN A 84 -3.76 13.54 9.39
CA ASN A 84 -4.77 13.83 10.40
C ASN A 84 -6.13 14.03 9.69
N LEU A 85 -7.01 13.05 9.85
CA LEU A 85 -8.39 13.02 9.39
C LEU A 85 -9.39 13.12 10.54
N GLN A 86 -8.93 13.23 11.79
CA GLN A 86 -9.71 13.06 13.03
C GLN A 86 -11.02 13.87 13.07
N HIS A 87 -11.00 15.08 12.52
CA HIS A 87 -12.14 16.01 12.57
C HIS A 87 -12.97 16.05 11.28
N LEU A 88 -12.71 15.14 10.33
CA LEU A 88 -13.40 15.08 9.05
C LEU A 88 -14.56 14.07 9.11
N ALA A 89 -15.62 14.36 8.37
CA ALA A 89 -16.78 13.48 8.21
C ALA A 89 -17.41 13.67 6.83
N GLY A 90 -18.21 12.69 6.40
CA GLY A 90 -18.89 12.70 5.09
C GLY A 90 -17.92 12.94 3.93
N GLU A 91 -18.31 13.77 2.97
CA GLU A 91 -17.48 14.08 1.79
C GLU A 91 -16.10 14.67 2.13
N ALA A 92 -15.98 15.40 3.24
CA ALA A 92 -14.69 15.96 3.67
C ALA A 92 -13.70 14.87 4.10
N LEU A 93 -14.19 13.73 4.59
CA LEU A 93 -13.38 12.55 4.89
C LEU A 93 -13.20 11.66 3.65
N GLU A 94 -14.24 11.50 2.84
CA GLU A 94 -14.22 10.62 1.67
C GLU A 94 -13.30 11.14 0.55
N ALA A 95 -13.29 12.45 0.31
CA ALA A 95 -12.46 13.06 -0.73
C ALA A 95 -10.96 12.74 -0.60
N PRO A 96 -10.29 12.97 0.54
CA PRO A 96 -8.87 12.63 0.68
C PRO A 96 -8.61 11.12 0.58
N LEU A 97 -9.49 10.27 1.13
CA LEU A 97 -9.37 8.81 1.03
C LEU A 97 -9.46 8.35 -0.43
N ARG A 98 -10.44 8.87 -1.18
CA ARG A 98 -10.66 8.60 -2.60
C ARG A 98 -9.47 9.06 -3.44
N MET A 99 -8.96 10.26 -3.20
CA MET A 99 -7.80 10.80 -3.90
C MET A 99 -6.56 9.93 -3.69
N ASP A 100 -6.27 9.55 -2.44
CA ASP A 100 -5.10 8.71 -2.14
C ASP A 100 -5.26 7.30 -2.74
N ALA A 101 -6.47 6.73 -2.72
CA ALA A 101 -6.75 5.43 -3.34
C ALA A 101 -6.59 5.49 -4.87
N GLN A 102 -7.17 6.50 -5.53
CA GLN A 102 -7.04 6.66 -6.98
C GLN A 102 -5.58 6.88 -7.38
N ALA A 103 -4.83 7.70 -6.64
CA ALA A 103 -3.41 7.90 -6.88
C ALA A 103 -2.61 6.59 -6.74
N ALA A 104 -2.89 5.78 -5.71
CA ALA A 104 -2.24 4.49 -5.54
C ALA A 104 -2.56 3.54 -6.72
N LEU A 105 -3.80 3.50 -7.17
CA LEU A 105 -4.22 2.71 -8.33
C LEU A 105 -3.55 3.18 -9.63
N ASP A 106 -3.55 4.48 -9.87
CA ASP A 106 -3.02 5.09 -11.09
C ASP A 106 -1.52 4.82 -11.20
N TYR A 107 -0.77 5.00 -10.11
CA TYR A 107 0.67 4.89 -10.11
C TYR A 107 1.20 3.46 -9.97
N TYR A 108 0.50 2.61 -9.21
CA TYR A 108 1.04 1.31 -8.81
C TYR A 108 0.23 0.14 -9.35
N GLY A 109 -1.04 0.33 -9.73
CA GLY A 109 -1.89 -0.76 -10.18
C GLY A 109 -1.62 -1.22 -11.60
N GLY A 110 -1.80 -2.52 -11.84
CA GLY A 110 -1.61 -3.13 -13.15
C GLY A 110 -0.15 -3.34 -13.49
N THR A 111 0.21 -3.23 -14.78
CA THR A 111 1.58 -3.47 -15.24
C THR A 111 2.46 -2.24 -15.00
N VAL A 112 3.55 -2.42 -14.26
CA VAL A 112 4.54 -1.40 -13.94
C VAL A 112 5.95 -1.92 -14.21
N ASP A 113 6.85 -1.03 -14.61
CA ASP A 113 8.27 -1.32 -14.75
C ASP A 113 9.04 -0.91 -13.50
N ILE A 114 9.79 -1.85 -12.94
CA ILE A 114 10.72 -1.62 -11.83
C ILE A 114 11.99 -0.98 -12.40
N ARG A 115 12.34 0.21 -11.92
CA ARG A 115 13.51 0.97 -12.39
C ARG A 115 14.78 0.70 -11.59
N ARG A 116 14.71 -0.10 -10.54
CA ARG A 116 15.88 -0.52 -9.75
C ARG A 116 16.75 -1.47 -10.56
N SER A 117 18.03 -1.16 -10.73
CA SER A 117 18.96 -1.92 -11.59
C SER A 117 19.05 -3.41 -11.24
N SER A 118 19.03 -3.75 -9.94
CA SER A 118 19.07 -5.13 -9.45
C SER A 118 17.78 -5.93 -9.68
N LEU A 119 16.71 -5.28 -10.12
CA LEU A 119 15.35 -5.84 -10.22
C LEU A 119 14.63 -5.40 -11.48
N LYS A 120 15.35 -4.94 -12.50
CA LYS A 120 14.75 -4.34 -13.69
C LYS A 120 13.86 -5.36 -14.40
N SER A 121 12.55 -5.21 -14.24
CA SER A 121 11.55 -6.11 -14.80
C SER A 121 10.22 -5.38 -14.95
N SER A 122 9.35 -5.93 -15.79
CA SER A 122 7.95 -5.51 -15.87
C SER A 122 7.11 -6.50 -15.07
N VAL A 123 6.33 -5.99 -14.11
CA VAL A 123 5.51 -6.80 -13.21
C VAL A 123 4.07 -6.31 -13.22
N ARG A 124 3.12 -7.22 -12.98
CA ARG A 124 1.72 -6.86 -12.79
C ARG A 124 1.43 -6.83 -11.30
N VAL A 125 1.17 -5.66 -10.74
CA VAL A 125 0.68 -5.52 -9.36
C VAL A 125 -0.77 -5.95 -9.31
N GLN A 126 -1.06 -7.00 -8.52
CA GLN A 126 -2.42 -7.54 -8.40
C GLN A 126 -3.20 -6.96 -7.22
N ARG A 127 -2.51 -6.51 -6.16
CA ARG A 127 -3.16 -5.90 -4.98
C ARG A 127 -2.40 -4.68 -4.51
N ILE A 128 -3.16 -3.66 -4.15
CA ILE A 128 -2.64 -2.40 -3.60
C ILE A 128 -3.29 -2.23 -2.23
N ARG A 129 -2.48 -2.10 -1.19
CA ARG A 129 -2.96 -1.78 0.16
C ARG A 129 -2.56 -0.36 0.53
N LEU A 130 -3.55 0.49 0.72
CA LEU A 130 -3.41 1.84 1.22
C LEU A 130 -3.62 1.81 2.73
N VAL A 131 -2.54 1.90 3.50
CA VAL A 131 -2.57 1.75 4.96
C VAL A 131 -2.43 3.12 5.62
N TYR A 132 -3.44 3.51 6.39
CA TYR A 132 -3.43 4.72 7.19
C TYR A 132 -2.96 4.43 8.61
N GLN A 133 -2.18 5.36 9.14
CA GLN A 133 -1.90 5.41 10.57
C GLN A 133 -3.20 5.74 11.32
N GLY A 134 -3.60 4.85 12.22
CA GLY A 134 -4.74 4.97 13.10
C GLY A 134 -4.48 5.82 14.34
N GLY A 135 -5.18 5.48 15.42
CA GLY A 135 -5.14 6.23 16.68
C GLY A 135 -5.83 7.59 16.57
N SER A 136 -5.30 8.61 17.25
CA SER A 136 -5.88 9.95 17.30
C SER A 136 -5.85 10.72 15.97
N LEU A 137 -5.30 10.13 14.90
CA LEU A 137 -5.27 10.74 13.57
C LEU A 137 -6.52 10.46 12.74
N ILE A 138 -7.38 9.54 13.18
CA ILE A 138 -8.52 9.08 12.40
C ILE A 138 -9.80 9.27 13.23
N PRO A 139 -10.95 9.56 12.60
CA PRO A 139 -12.23 9.62 13.31
C PRO A 139 -12.62 8.30 13.97
N GLU A 140 -13.64 8.35 14.82
CA GLU A 140 -14.25 7.16 15.39
C GLU A 140 -14.75 6.18 14.31
N PRO A 141 -14.74 4.85 14.56
CA PRO A 141 -15.12 3.85 13.56
C PRO A 141 -16.51 4.08 12.93
N SER A 142 -17.47 4.59 13.70
CA SER A 142 -18.82 4.90 13.21
C SER A 142 -18.86 5.96 12.10
N VAL A 143 -17.85 6.83 12.03
CA VAL A 143 -17.67 7.84 10.98
C VAL A 143 -16.74 7.33 9.87
N LEU A 144 -15.68 6.61 10.24
CA LEU A 144 -14.66 6.14 9.31
C LEU A 144 -15.12 4.99 8.43
N ASP A 145 -15.71 3.94 9.02
CA ASP A 145 -16.01 2.71 8.30
C ASP A 145 -16.95 2.93 7.11
N PRO A 146 -18.03 3.75 7.22
CA PRO A 146 -18.86 4.07 6.07
C PRO A 146 -18.10 4.77 4.94
N ALA A 147 -17.18 5.69 5.27
CA ALA A 147 -16.37 6.41 4.30
C ALA A 147 -15.38 5.46 3.59
N VAL A 148 -14.68 4.61 4.35
CA VAL A 148 -13.77 3.59 3.81
C VAL A 148 -14.53 2.61 2.90
N LEU A 149 -15.71 2.13 3.34
CA LEU A 149 -16.54 1.24 2.53
C LEU A 149 -17.01 1.90 1.23
N ARG A 150 -17.39 3.19 1.26
CA ARG A 150 -17.78 3.92 0.05
C ARG A 150 -16.60 4.07 -0.92
N VAL A 151 -15.44 4.48 -0.42
CA VAL A 151 -14.23 4.63 -1.24
C VAL A 151 -13.80 3.30 -1.86
N GLN A 152 -13.81 2.19 -1.12
CA GLN A 152 -13.50 0.86 -1.67
C GLN A 152 -14.57 0.36 -2.67
N ARG A 153 -15.79 0.90 -2.62
CA ARG A 153 -16.80 0.64 -3.65
C ARG A 153 -16.53 1.41 -4.93
N GLU A 154 -16.03 2.63 -4.84
CA GLU A 154 -15.76 3.52 -5.97
C GLU A 154 -14.41 3.20 -6.64
N VAL A 155 -13.34 3.05 -5.85
CA VAL A 155 -11.99 2.78 -6.33
C VAL A 155 -11.67 1.28 -6.20
N LYS A 156 -12.05 0.51 -7.22
CA LYS A 156 -11.78 -0.93 -7.26
C LYS A 156 -10.28 -1.21 -7.42
N GLY A 157 -9.79 -2.24 -6.73
CA GLY A 157 -8.39 -2.68 -6.81
C GLY A 157 -7.45 -2.06 -5.78
N VAL A 158 -7.98 -1.21 -4.89
CA VAL A 158 -7.26 -0.70 -3.71
C VAL A 158 -8.01 -1.10 -2.45
N GLU A 159 -7.29 -1.74 -1.54
CA GLU A 159 -7.77 -2.04 -0.20
C GLU A 159 -7.31 -0.93 0.74
N VAL A 160 -8.23 -0.39 1.54
CA VAL A 160 -7.93 0.65 2.52
C VAL A 160 -7.92 0.01 3.90
N VAL A 161 -6.79 0.15 4.61
CA VAL A 161 -6.56 -0.45 5.93
C VAL A 161 -6.15 0.63 6.93
N ILE A 162 -6.54 0.47 8.18
CA ILE A 162 -6.16 1.36 9.29
C ILE A 162 -5.31 0.55 10.27
N GLN A 163 -4.17 1.10 10.71
CA GLN A 163 -3.19 0.39 11.54
C GLN A 163 -2.64 1.23 12.68
#